data_AF-A0A8H3H1G5-F1
#
_entry.id   AF-A0A8H3H1G5-F1
#
_cell.length_a   1.000
_cell.length_b   1.000
_cell.length_c   1.000
_cell.angle_alpha   90.00
_cell.angle_beta   90.00
_cell.angle_gamma   90.00
#
_symmetry.space_group_name_H-M   'P 1'
#
loop_
_entity.id
_entity.type
_entity.pdbx_description
1 polymer ?
#
loop_
_entity_poly.entity_id
_entity_poly.type
_entity_poly.pdbx_seq_one_letter_code
_entity_poly.pdbx_strand_id
1 'polypeptide(L)'
;MTDHPVWYPPGQVCHPPELPTYLMNVYDLKPIVGVPSDDETIGIHAVVQAARKASEIPGMHDSMLIMKLTDHLFNAQMARCRSKYSFITFPSNATYTPPVLPTHISINLNPISGAPTDDEIIKAQEALQTYQEMRRFPSMFDAHVNMELSQHLFDIQMARYMRVAGEILPTPAPQAIVRPEQLAQPAGTSTSSDEVIPTTNNAGTGADAARACQVPRSMPGVDMNELMERSNQLAERFNQLLERSNEIAEQHSQPMEQSSSHTFAEQINQVLERLTQLFEQSHLPAARTDHLVERFNQLFERFNQLAEQSYQPAQRANELAEWSNELAARANQLAEQLNQYSERSNQLSEQANKSGEQAGDVLGNINRVLVGIQHATVRSRQGNTFKAADCLINEKGDTLGQSRATQYATFEWLSDQLTQDGRLDCELPIMIEGLPHTLQINDTWLGEFLRFFGVGNQCLESGTSTKLKDGHARSARIILARYLSSCLG
;
A
#
# COMPACT_ATOMS: atom_id res chain seq x y z
N MET A 1 0.69 -34.96 15.14
CA MET A 1 -0.21 -33.88 15.58
C MET A 1 0.68 -32.75 16.05
N THR A 2 0.93 -31.78 15.19
CA THR A 2 1.72 -30.59 15.49
C THR A 2 0.84 -29.41 15.12
N ASP A 3 0.28 -28.79 16.16
CA ASP A 3 -0.55 -27.59 16.07
C ASP A 3 0.31 -26.44 15.53
N HIS A 4 0.10 -26.12 14.25
CA HIS A 4 0.56 -24.87 13.68
C HIS A 4 -0.42 -23.77 14.09
N PRO A 5 0.04 -22.56 14.46
CA PRO A 5 -0.86 -21.45 14.77
C PRO A 5 -1.58 -21.03 13.49
N VAL A 6 -2.82 -21.48 13.40
CA VAL A 6 -3.76 -21.25 12.30
C VAL A 6 -4.03 -19.74 12.18
N TRP A 7 -3.36 -19.08 11.25
CA TRP A 7 -3.55 -17.65 10.93
C TRP A 7 -4.76 -17.40 10.00
N TYR A 8 -5.76 -18.29 10.00
CA TYR A 8 -7.05 -18.07 9.34
C TYR A 8 -8.17 -18.79 10.08
N PRO A 9 -9.24 -18.10 10.51
CA PRO A 9 -10.27 -18.70 11.36
C PRO A 9 -10.85 -19.96 10.69
N PRO A 10 -10.91 -21.10 11.40
CA PRO A 10 -11.63 -22.28 10.90
C PRO A 10 -13.07 -21.87 10.52
N GLY A 11 -13.43 -21.96 9.24
CA GLY A 11 -14.81 -21.74 8.79
C GLY A 11 -15.08 -20.54 7.87
N GLN A 12 -14.08 -19.91 7.23
CA GLN A 12 -14.38 -18.91 6.20
C GLN A 12 -14.95 -19.58 4.94
N VAL A 13 -16.20 -19.25 4.63
CA VAL A 13 -16.95 -19.75 3.48
C VAL A 13 -16.81 -18.75 2.33
N CYS A 14 -16.33 -19.19 1.17
CA CYS A 14 -16.36 -18.38 -0.04
C CYS A 14 -17.75 -18.47 -0.66
N HIS A 15 -18.54 -17.40 -0.52
CA HIS A 15 -19.89 -17.34 -1.09
C HIS A 15 -19.84 -16.88 -2.55
N PRO A 16 -20.47 -17.60 -3.49
CA PRO A 16 -20.60 -17.15 -4.87
C PRO A 16 -21.62 -16.02 -4.98
N PRO A 17 -21.49 -15.13 -5.98
CA PRO A 17 -22.50 -14.12 -6.26
C PRO A 17 -23.78 -14.74 -6.81
N GLU A 18 -24.89 -14.04 -6.63
CA GLU A 18 -26.16 -14.40 -7.27
C GLU A 18 -26.03 -14.31 -8.80
N LEU A 19 -26.31 -15.42 -9.47
CA LEU A 19 -26.21 -15.51 -10.93
C LEU A 19 -27.54 -15.13 -11.59
N PRO A 20 -27.52 -14.31 -12.65
CA PRO A 20 -28.68 -14.11 -13.49
C PRO A 20 -29.21 -15.43 -14.07
N THR A 21 -30.49 -15.49 -14.40
CA THR A 21 -31.19 -16.70 -14.89
C THR A 21 -30.49 -17.37 -16.08
N TYR A 22 -29.88 -16.59 -16.98
CA TYR A 22 -29.17 -17.14 -18.14
C TYR A 22 -27.85 -17.86 -17.78
N LEU A 23 -27.24 -17.57 -16.62
CA LEU A 23 -26.07 -18.29 -16.10
C LEU A 23 -26.47 -19.38 -15.10
N MET A 24 -27.46 -19.11 -14.24
CA MET A 24 -27.92 -20.04 -13.20
C MET A 24 -28.45 -21.36 -13.78
N ASN A 25 -29.04 -21.33 -14.98
CA ASN A 25 -29.53 -22.54 -15.66
C ASN A 25 -28.42 -23.45 -16.20
N VAL A 26 -27.20 -22.93 -16.32
CA VAL A 26 -26.05 -23.64 -16.92
C VAL A 26 -24.99 -23.96 -15.86
N TYR A 27 -24.87 -23.10 -14.84
CA TYR A 27 -23.83 -23.20 -13.83
C TYR A 27 -24.41 -23.10 -12.42
N ASP A 28 -24.01 -24.03 -11.55
CA ASP A 28 -24.38 -24.07 -10.14
C ASP A 28 -23.12 -23.84 -9.28
N LEU A 29 -22.87 -22.59 -8.90
CA LEU A 29 -21.79 -22.25 -7.97
C LEU A 29 -22.30 -22.43 -6.54
N LYS A 30 -21.63 -23.29 -5.77
CA LYS A 30 -21.95 -23.53 -4.36
C LYS A 30 -20.97 -22.78 -3.44
N PRO A 31 -21.39 -22.44 -2.21
CA PRO A 31 -20.46 -21.92 -1.21
C PRO A 31 -19.34 -22.92 -0.92
N ILE A 32 -18.09 -22.46 -1.01
CA ILE A 32 -16.91 -23.30 -0.81
C ILE A 32 -16.41 -23.14 0.63
N VAL A 33 -16.25 -24.26 1.34
CA VAL A 33 -15.75 -24.29 2.72
C VAL A 33 -14.34 -24.90 2.74
N GLY A 34 -13.33 -24.11 3.11
CA GLY A 34 -11.94 -24.57 3.14
C GLY A 34 -11.22 -24.41 1.80
N VAL A 35 -10.41 -25.41 1.41
CA VAL A 35 -9.61 -25.36 0.19
C VAL A 35 -10.48 -25.79 -1.00
N PRO A 36 -10.66 -24.94 -2.03
CA PRO A 36 -11.41 -25.29 -3.23
C PRO A 36 -10.80 -26.49 -3.97
N SER A 37 -11.67 -27.38 -4.45
CA SER A 37 -11.31 -28.45 -5.38
C SER A 37 -11.06 -27.92 -6.80
N ASP A 38 -10.47 -28.76 -7.64
CA ASP A 38 -10.24 -28.45 -9.06
C ASP A 38 -11.57 -28.20 -9.78
N ASP A 39 -12.57 -29.06 -9.58
CA ASP A 39 -13.89 -28.92 -10.21
C ASP A 39 -14.59 -27.62 -9.82
N GLU A 40 -14.51 -27.22 -8.54
CA GLU A 40 -15.07 -25.95 -8.06
C GLU A 40 -14.35 -24.76 -8.71
N THR A 41 -13.01 -24.78 -8.78
CA THR A 41 -12.22 -23.70 -9.39
C THR A 41 -12.47 -23.60 -10.90
N ILE A 42 -12.57 -24.75 -11.59
CA ILE A 42 -12.94 -24.84 -13.00
C ILE A 42 -14.34 -24.26 -13.24
N GLY A 43 -15.30 -24.59 -12.36
CA GLY A 43 -16.66 -24.06 -12.41
C GLY A 43 -16.67 -22.52 -12.33
N ILE A 44 -15.92 -21.93 -11.39
CA ILE A 44 -15.82 -20.46 -11.28
C ILE A 44 -15.23 -19.85 -12.55
N HIS A 45 -14.15 -20.42 -13.09
CA HIS A 45 -13.54 -19.95 -14.35
C HIS A 45 -14.52 -20.01 -15.53
N ALA A 46 -15.35 -21.05 -15.60
CA ALA A 46 -16.36 -21.20 -16.64
C ALA A 46 -17.44 -20.10 -16.54
N VAL A 47 -17.92 -19.80 -15.33
CA VAL A 47 -18.92 -18.75 -15.10
C VAL A 47 -18.35 -17.36 -15.38
N VAL A 48 -17.14 -17.05 -14.91
CA VAL A 48 -16.45 -15.78 -15.21
C VAL A 48 -16.35 -15.57 -16.72
N GLN A 49 -16.01 -16.62 -17.46
CA GLN A 49 -15.92 -16.54 -18.92
C GLN A 49 -17.29 -16.36 -19.57
N ALA A 50 -18.30 -17.12 -19.14
CA ALA A 50 -19.64 -17.03 -19.69
C ALA A 50 -20.23 -15.63 -19.45
N ALA A 51 -20.00 -15.04 -18.29
CA ALA A 51 -20.37 -13.66 -17.97
C ALA A 51 -19.66 -12.64 -18.88
N ARG A 52 -18.35 -12.80 -19.11
CA ARG A 52 -17.59 -11.92 -20.03
C ARG A 52 -18.11 -11.99 -21.46
N LYS A 53 -18.39 -13.20 -21.97
CA LYS A 53 -18.98 -13.38 -23.31
C LYS A 53 -20.39 -12.81 -23.41
N ALA A 54 -21.20 -12.97 -22.35
CA ALA A 54 -22.54 -12.37 -22.32
C ALA A 54 -22.48 -10.85 -22.39
N SER A 55 -21.48 -10.21 -21.76
CA SER A 55 -21.29 -8.76 -21.83
C SER A 55 -20.92 -8.22 -23.21
N GLU A 56 -20.49 -9.07 -24.15
CA GLU A 56 -20.30 -8.68 -25.56
C GLU A 56 -21.64 -8.46 -26.29
N ILE A 57 -22.75 -8.96 -25.73
CA ILE A 57 -24.10 -8.79 -26.27
C ILE A 57 -24.67 -7.44 -25.78
N PRO A 58 -25.13 -6.55 -26.67
CA PRO A 58 -25.73 -5.28 -26.28
C PRO A 58 -26.88 -5.46 -25.29
N GLY A 59 -26.84 -4.76 -24.16
CA GLY A 59 -27.85 -4.83 -23.10
C GLY A 59 -27.66 -5.95 -22.07
N MET A 60 -26.65 -6.82 -22.24
CA MET A 60 -26.32 -7.89 -21.28
C MET A 60 -25.05 -7.60 -20.46
N HIS A 61 -24.46 -6.41 -20.62
CA HIS A 61 -23.27 -6.02 -19.88
C HIS A 61 -23.60 -5.74 -18.41
N ASP A 62 -23.03 -6.55 -17.51
CA ASP A 62 -23.09 -6.33 -16.06
C ASP A 62 -21.67 -6.30 -15.47
N SER A 63 -21.13 -5.08 -15.30
CA SER A 63 -19.80 -4.87 -14.71
C SER A 63 -19.75 -5.31 -13.24
N MET A 64 -20.87 -5.17 -12.52
CA MET A 64 -20.95 -5.50 -11.10
C MET A 64 -20.88 -7.01 -10.88
N LEU A 65 -21.56 -7.78 -11.72
CA LEU A 65 -21.50 -9.25 -11.71
C LEU A 65 -20.09 -9.75 -12.04
N ILE A 66 -19.46 -9.21 -13.09
CA ILE A 66 -18.09 -9.62 -13.48
C ILE A 66 -17.10 -9.35 -12.34
N MET A 67 -17.22 -8.20 -11.67
CA MET A 67 -16.40 -7.86 -10.50
C MET A 67 -16.60 -8.88 -9.38
N LYS A 68 -17.84 -9.14 -8.95
CA LYS A 68 -18.14 -10.11 -7.89
C LYS A 68 -17.70 -11.54 -8.22
N LEU A 69 -17.80 -11.96 -9.49
CA LEU A 69 -17.31 -13.26 -9.94
C LEU A 69 -15.79 -13.33 -9.92
N THR A 70 -15.11 -12.23 -10.27
CA THR A 70 -13.65 -12.14 -10.21
C THR A 70 -13.16 -12.13 -8.76
N ASP A 71 -13.87 -11.46 -7.85
CA ASP A 71 -13.60 -11.51 -6.40
C ASP A 71 -13.76 -12.93 -5.85
N HIS A 72 -14.81 -13.64 -6.28
CA HIS A 72 -15.03 -15.03 -5.87
C HIS A 72 -13.90 -15.95 -6.37
N LEU A 73 -13.46 -15.78 -7.62
CA LEU A 73 -12.30 -16.49 -8.17
C LEU A 73 -11.01 -16.18 -7.40
N PHE A 74 -10.77 -14.90 -7.09
CA PHE A 74 -9.62 -14.47 -6.31
C PHE A 74 -9.58 -15.15 -4.95
N ASN A 75 -10.71 -15.18 -4.23
CA ASN A 75 -10.82 -15.82 -2.92
C ASN A 75 -10.52 -17.33 -3.00
N ALA A 76 -11.02 -18.01 -4.03
CA ALA A 76 -10.73 -19.43 -4.27
C ALA A 76 -9.24 -19.66 -4.54
N GLN A 77 -8.64 -18.87 -5.44
CA GLN A 77 -7.21 -18.98 -5.77
C GLN A 77 -6.31 -18.65 -4.58
N MET A 78 -6.70 -17.69 -3.74
CA MET A 78 -6.01 -17.34 -2.49
C MET A 78 -6.03 -18.48 -1.48
N ALA A 79 -7.17 -19.16 -1.33
CA ALA A 79 -7.28 -20.32 -0.45
C ALA A 79 -6.35 -21.47 -0.90
N ARG A 80 -6.27 -21.72 -2.21
CA ARG A 80 -5.33 -22.71 -2.78
C ARG A 80 -3.87 -22.30 -2.60
N CYS A 81 -3.53 -21.04 -2.89
CA CYS A 81 -2.19 -20.50 -2.70
C CYS A 81 -1.72 -20.69 -1.25
N ARG A 82 -2.55 -20.34 -0.26
CA ARG A 82 -2.23 -20.50 1.17
C ARG A 82 -2.11 -21.96 1.61
N SER A 83 -2.93 -22.85 1.04
CA SER A 83 -2.84 -24.28 1.33
C SER A 83 -1.54 -24.89 0.81
N LYS A 84 -1.07 -24.43 -0.36
CA LYS A 84 0.13 -24.96 -1.01
C LYS A 84 1.42 -24.35 -0.46
N TYR A 85 1.39 -23.07 -0.11
CA TYR A 85 2.53 -22.30 0.39
C TYR A 85 2.22 -21.79 1.79
N SER A 86 2.67 -22.52 2.82
CA SER A 86 2.50 -22.11 4.22
C SER A 86 3.20 -20.78 4.50
N PHE A 87 2.44 -19.77 4.95
CA PHE A 87 2.91 -18.41 5.21
C PHE A 87 3.93 -18.27 6.37
N ILE A 88 4.26 -19.36 7.07
CA ILE A 88 5.28 -19.36 8.13
C ILE A 88 6.69 -19.19 7.53
N THR A 89 6.86 -19.58 6.27
CA THR A 89 8.08 -19.33 5.48
C THR A 89 7.76 -18.22 4.49
N PHE A 90 8.54 -17.14 4.53
CA PHE A 90 8.47 -16.07 3.53
C PHE A 90 8.42 -16.68 2.10
N PRO A 91 7.53 -16.25 1.20
CA PRO A 91 7.37 -16.82 -0.15
C PRO A 91 8.65 -16.75 -1.01
N SER A 92 9.66 -16.01 -0.55
CA SER A 92 11.00 -15.90 -1.16
C SER A 92 11.77 -17.22 -1.26
N ASN A 93 11.37 -18.27 -0.55
CA ASN A 93 12.01 -19.60 -0.62
C ASN A 93 11.12 -20.69 -1.24
N ALA A 94 9.92 -20.32 -1.73
CA ALA A 94 9.03 -21.27 -2.38
C ALA A 94 9.44 -21.49 -3.84
N THR A 95 9.21 -22.71 -4.33
CA THR A 95 9.34 -23.03 -5.76
C THR A 95 7.94 -23.13 -6.38
N TYR A 96 7.69 -22.27 -7.37
CA TYR A 96 6.46 -22.22 -8.15
C TYR A 96 6.64 -23.06 -9.41
N THR A 97 6.14 -24.29 -9.37
CA THR A 97 6.18 -25.21 -10.52
C THR A 97 4.98 -24.95 -11.43
N PRO A 98 5.20 -24.61 -12.72
CA PRO A 98 4.12 -24.44 -13.69
C PRO A 98 3.48 -25.79 -14.06
N PRO A 99 2.24 -25.79 -14.55
CA PRO A 99 1.62 -27.00 -15.08
C PRO A 99 2.29 -27.48 -16.37
N VAL A 100 2.11 -28.75 -16.70
CA VAL A 100 2.61 -29.32 -17.95
C VAL A 100 1.77 -28.79 -19.10
N LEU A 101 2.39 -28.01 -19.98
CA LEU A 101 1.71 -27.44 -21.14
C LEU A 101 1.65 -28.46 -22.30
N PRO A 102 0.53 -28.53 -23.04
CA PRO A 102 0.43 -29.33 -24.26
C PRO A 102 1.45 -28.94 -25.33
N THR A 103 1.83 -29.90 -26.19
CA THR A 103 2.85 -29.74 -27.23
C THR A 103 2.53 -28.69 -28.31
N HIS A 104 1.27 -28.25 -28.41
CA HIS A 104 0.85 -27.20 -29.33
C HIS A 104 1.08 -25.77 -28.78
N ILE A 105 1.53 -25.63 -27.53
CA ILE A 105 1.94 -24.34 -26.94
C ILE A 105 3.46 -24.23 -27.00
N SER A 106 3.97 -23.23 -27.70
CA SER A 106 5.43 -23.03 -27.88
C SER A 106 6.12 -22.32 -26.71
N ILE A 107 5.36 -21.86 -25.72
CA ILE A 107 5.88 -21.14 -24.55
C ILE A 107 6.35 -22.16 -23.50
N ASN A 108 7.61 -22.06 -23.10
CA ASN A 108 8.20 -22.91 -22.06
C ASN A 108 8.21 -22.15 -20.72
N LEU A 109 7.50 -22.70 -19.73
CA LEU A 109 7.48 -22.21 -18.36
C LEU A 109 8.41 -23.09 -17.51
N ASN A 110 9.44 -22.47 -16.92
CA ASN A 110 10.34 -23.15 -16.00
C ASN A 110 9.88 -22.95 -14.54
N PRO A 111 10.20 -23.88 -13.61
CA PRO A 111 9.97 -23.68 -12.20
C PRO A 111 10.70 -22.44 -11.67
N ILE A 112 9.97 -21.54 -11.01
CA ILE A 112 10.52 -20.29 -10.48
C ILE A 112 10.81 -20.50 -9.00
N SER A 113 12.05 -20.29 -8.57
CA SER A 113 12.42 -20.37 -7.15
C SER A 113 12.64 -18.98 -6.59
N GLY A 114 11.89 -18.65 -5.54
CA GLY A 114 11.92 -17.33 -4.91
C GLY A 114 11.13 -16.28 -5.67
N ALA A 115 11.64 -15.06 -5.73
CA ALA A 115 10.87 -13.93 -6.22
C ALA A 115 10.85 -13.88 -7.76
N PRO A 116 9.66 -13.94 -8.40
CA PRO A 116 9.55 -13.95 -9.85
C PRO A 116 9.97 -12.60 -10.45
N THR A 117 10.63 -12.69 -11.61
CA THR A 117 11.01 -11.56 -12.47
C THR A 117 9.86 -11.11 -13.37
N ASP A 118 9.99 -9.92 -13.97
CA ASP A 118 8.99 -9.36 -14.88
C ASP A 118 8.83 -10.25 -16.11
N ASP A 119 9.94 -10.75 -16.67
CA ASP A 119 9.95 -11.67 -17.82
C ASP A 119 9.24 -12.99 -17.52
N GLU A 120 9.40 -13.54 -16.30
CA GLU A 120 8.74 -14.76 -15.89
C GLU A 120 7.22 -14.59 -15.75
N ILE A 121 6.78 -13.45 -15.21
CA ILE A 121 5.35 -13.12 -15.11
C ILE A 121 4.76 -12.87 -16.50
N ILE A 122 5.46 -12.13 -17.36
CA ILE A 122 5.02 -11.86 -18.74
C ILE A 122 4.87 -13.18 -19.51
N LYS A 123 5.84 -14.10 -19.41
CA LYS A 123 5.74 -15.42 -20.04
C LYS A 123 4.55 -16.24 -19.54
N ALA A 124 4.27 -16.21 -18.23
CA ALA A 124 3.11 -16.89 -17.67
C ALA A 124 1.78 -16.26 -18.13
N GLN A 125 1.73 -14.93 -18.26
CA GLN A 125 0.58 -14.20 -18.81
C GLN A 125 0.34 -14.53 -20.28
N GLU A 126 1.40 -14.50 -21.09
CA GLU A 126 1.35 -14.87 -22.51
C GLU A 126 0.91 -16.32 -22.70
N ALA A 127 1.42 -17.23 -21.86
CA ALA A 127 1.01 -18.64 -21.88
C ALA A 127 -0.49 -18.78 -21.57
N LEU A 128 -0.98 -18.11 -20.52
CA LEU A 128 -2.39 -18.16 -20.15
C LEU A 128 -3.29 -17.56 -21.23
N GLN A 129 -2.90 -16.41 -21.80
CA GLN A 129 -3.65 -15.76 -22.87
C GLN A 129 -3.71 -16.63 -24.12
N THR A 130 -2.56 -17.13 -24.58
CA THR A 130 -2.46 -18.05 -25.74
C THR A 130 -3.32 -19.28 -25.52
N TYR A 131 -3.32 -19.85 -24.31
CA TYR A 131 -4.12 -21.02 -24.00
C TYR A 131 -5.63 -20.74 -23.96
N GLN A 132 -6.03 -19.56 -23.46
CA GLN A 132 -7.43 -19.14 -23.46
C GLN A 132 -7.97 -18.89 -24.87
N GLU A 133 -7.13 -18.45 -25.81
CA GLU A 133 -7.51 -18.31 -27.23
C GLU A 133 -7.84 -19.67 -27.88
N MET A 134 -7.21 -20.75 -27.42
CA MET A 134 -7.48 -22.11 -27.89
C MET A 134 -8.87 -22.62 -27.54
N ARG A 135 -9.64 -21.93 -26.67
CA ARG A 135 -11.06 -22.23 -26.42
C ARG A 135 -11.92 -22.18 -27.68
N ARG A 136 -11.46 -21.51 -28.75
CA ARG A 136 -12.12 -21.55 -30.07
C ARG A 136 -12.12 -22.96 -30.68
N PHE A 137 -11.24 -23.83 -30.22
CA PHE A 137 -11.06 -25.20 -30.67
C PHE A 137 -11.19 -26.17 -29.48
N PRO A 138 -12.41 -26.66 -29.18
CA PRO A 138 -12.66 -27.50 -27.99
C PRO A 138 -11.79 -28.76 -27.90
N SER A 139 -11.28 -29.29 -29.02
CA SER A 139 -10.37 -30.44 -29.04
C SER A 139 -8.95 -30.13 -28.56
N MET A 140 -8.57 -28.85 -28.46
CA MET A 140 -7.24 -28.40 -28.03
C MET A 140 -7.26 -27.71 -26.66
N PHE A 141 -8.45 -27.49 -26.07
CA PHE A 141 -8.59 -26.80 -24.79
C PHE A 141 -8.96 -27.77 -23.67
N ASP A 142 -8.16 -27.77 -22.61
CA ASP A 142 -8.41 -28.49 -21.37
C ASP A 142 -8.69 -27.48 -20.24
N ALA A 143 -9.85 -27.63 -19.59
CA ALA A 143 -10.27 -26.76 -18.52
C ALA A 143 -9.37 -26.87 -17.28
N HIS A 144 -8.83 -28.07 -17.02
CA HIS A 144 -7.94 -28.34 -15.90
C HIS A 144 -6.60 -27.62 -16.07
N VAL A 145 -5.96 -27.77 -17.23
CA VAL A 145 -4.70 -27.07 -17.57
C VAL A 145 -4.88 -25.56 -17.48
N ASN A 146 -6.01 -25.01 -17.95
CA ASN A 146 -6.28 -23.57 -17.87
C ASN A 146 -6.41 -23.10 -16.42
N MET A 147 -7.07 -23.88 -15.57
CA MET A 147 -7.21 -23.59 -14.16
C MET A 147 -5.84 -23.66 -13.45
N GLU A 148 -5.02 -24.68 -13.73
CA GLU A 148 -3.68 -24.79 -13.13
C GLU A 148 -2.77 -23.65 -13.56
N LEU A 149 -2.84 -23.26 -14.83
CA LEU A 149 -2.05 -22.16 -15.38
C LEU A 149 -2.49 -20.82 -14.80
N SER A 150 -3.80 -20.63 -14.62
CA SER A 150 -4.33 -19.45 -13.92
C SER A 150 -3.93 -19.42 -12.45
N GLN A 151 -3.91 -20.57 -11.77
CA GLN A 151 -3.44 -20.67 -10.39
C GLN A 151 -1.94 -20.39 -10.30
N HIS A 152 -1.13 -20.92 -11.22
CA HIS A 152 0.31 -20.67 -11.27
C HIS A 152 0.60 -19.17 -11.45
N LEU A 153 -0.08 -18.50 -12.38
CA LEU A 153 0.04 -17.05 -12.58
C LEU A 153 -0.36 -16.28 -11.32
N PHE A 154 -1.43 -16.70 -10.65
CA PHE A 154 -1.86 -16.10 -9.38
C PHE A 154 -0.79 -16.24 -8.29
N ASP A 155 -0.24 -17.45 -8.13
CA ASP A 155 0.75 -17.77 -7.09
C ASP A 155 2.02 -16.89 -7.26
N ILE A 156 2.53 -16.75 -8.49
CA ILE A 156 3.72 -15.93 -8.77
C ILE A 156 3.43 -14.42 -8.62
N GLN A 157 2.22 -13.96 -8.96
CA GLN A 157 1.82 -12.57 -8.72
C GLN A 157 1.74 -12.26 -7.23
N MET A 158 1.19 -13.19 -6.44
CA MET A 158 1.16 -13.07 -4.98
C MET A 158 2.56 -13.09 -4.38
N ALA A 159 3.48 -13.92 -4.91
CA ALA A 159 4.87 -13.95 -4.50
C ALA A 159 5.56 -12.59 -4.71
N ARG A 160 5.36 -11.96 -5.87
CA ARG A 160 5.90 -10.63 -6.18
C ARG A 160 5.31 -9.55 -5.27
N TYR A 161 3.98 -9.55 -5.10
CA TYR A 161 3.29 -8.58 -4.23
C TYR A 161 3.80 -8.66 -2.78
N MET A 162 3.91 -9.87 -2.24
CA MET A 162 4.39 -10.09 -0.87
C MET A 162 5.86 -9.69 -0.69
N ARG A 163 6.71 -9.85 -1.71
CA ARG A 163 8.08 -9.31 -1.68
C ARG A 163 8.07 -7.80 -1.56
N VAL A 164 7.36 -7.11 -2.45
CA VAL A 164 7.31 -5.63 -2.46
C VAL A 164 6.76 -5.11 -1.12
N ALA A 165 5.70 -5.73 -0.59
CA ALA A 165 5.17 -5.40 0.73
C ALA A 165 6.18 -5.68 1.88
N GLY A 166 6.99 -6.73 1.75
CA GLY A 166 8.06 -7.06 2.69
C GLY A 166 9.28 -6.13 2.61
N GLU A 167 9.59 -5.59 1.42
CA GLU A 167 10.66 -4.61 1.18
C GLU A 167 10.31 -3.22 1.71
N ILE A 168 9.02 -2.85 1.76
CA ILE A 168 8.52 -1.60 2.36
C ILE A 168 8.69 -1.61 3.90
N LEU A 169 8.86 -2.78 4.52
CA LEU A 169 9.22 -2.89 5.93
C LEU A 169 10.74 -2.96 6.07
N PRO A 170 11.41 -2.00 6.75
CA PRO A 170 12.85 -2.05 6.92
C PRO A 170 13.23 -3.31 7.70
N THR A 171 13.88 -4.25 7.02
CA THR A 171 14.50 -5.39 7.68
C THR A 171 15.73 -4.88 8.44
N PRO A 172 15.86 -5.07 9.76
CA PRO A 172 17.09 -4.75 10.46
C PRO A 172 18.21 -5.61 9.88
N ALA A 173 19.28 -4.95 9.45
CA ALA A 173 20.45 -5.58 8.85
C ALA A 173 20.98 -6.75 9.70
N PRO A 174 21.46 -7.86 9.09
CA PRO A 174 22.15 -8.90 9.82
C PRO A 174 23.45 -8.30 10.35
N GLN A 175 23.52 -8.07 11.66
CA GLN A 175 24.78 -7.72 12.30
C GLN A 175 25.73 -8.89 12.14
N ALA A 176 26.80 -8.67 11.38
CA ALA A 176 27.96 -9.53 11.32
C ALA A 176 28.45 -9.79 12.75
N ILE A 177 28.38 -11.05 13.18
CA ILE A 177 29.00 -11.50 14.42
C ILE A 177 30.50 -11.44 14.20
N VAL A 178 31.12 -10.35 14.65
CA VAL A 178 32.55 -10.29 14.89
C VAL A 178 32.83 -11.17 16.09
N ARG A 179 33.49 -12.31 15.82
CA ARG A 179 34.20 -13.13 16.80
C ARG A 179 35.16 -12.26 17.62
N PRO A 180 35.24 -12.49 18.94
CA PRO A 180 36.53 -12.44 19.61
C PRO A 180 36.93 -13.85 20.04
N GLU A 181 38.07 -14.30 19.54
CA GLU A 181 38.83 -15.40 20.13
C GLU A 181 39.31 -14.98 21.52
N GLN A 182 39.08 -15.81 22.56
CA GLN A 182 40.12 -16.05 23.56
C GLN A 182 39.85 -17.30 24.42
N LEU A 183 40.82 -18.22 24.28
CA LEU A 183 41.31 -19.29 25.16
C LEU A 183 40.37 -20.08 26.07
N ALA A 184 40.35 -21.39 25.80
CA ALA A 184 39.95 -22.46 26.71
C ALA A 184 40.95 -22.65 27.87
N GLN A 185 40.44 -23.01 29.07
CA GLN A 185 40.75 -24.25 29.83
C GLN A 185 40.14 -24.22 31.28
N PRO A 186 39.97 -25.38 31.96
CA PRO A 186 38.66 -25.78 32.49
C PRO A 186 38.58 -26.13 34.00
N ALA A 187 37.37 -26.58 34.39
CA ALA A 187 37.03 -27.56 35.45
C ALA A 187 36.60 -27.05 36.84
N GLY A 188 35.49 -27.60 37.35
CA GLY A 188 35.06 -27.46 38.76
C GLY A 188 33.60 -27.86 39.00
N THR A 189 33.42 -29.02 39.64
CA THR A 189 32.20 -29.81 39.90
C THR A 189 31.29 -29.28 41.04
N SER A 190 30.05 -29.80 41.11
CA SER A 190 29.29 -30.31 42.30
C SER A 190 28.04 -29.53 42.83
N THR A 191 26.88 -30.24 42.84
CA THR A 191 25.84 -30.46 43.92
C THR A 191 25.25 -29.27 44.71
N SER A 192 23.99 -29.22 45.21
CA SER A 192 22.80 -30.11 45.29
C SER A 192 21.66 -29.39 46.07
N SER A 193 20.40 -29.76 45.78
CA SER A 193 19.23 -29.97 46.70
C SER A 193 18.38 -28.87 47.38
N ASP A 194 17.05 -29.02 47.16
CA ASP A 194 15.87 -29.00 48.08
C ASP A 194 15.42 -27.69 48.80
N GLU A 195 14.14 -27.36 49.12
CA GLU A 195 12.77 -27.92 48.95
C GLU A 195 11.71 -26.83 49.35
N VAL A 196 10.51 -26.89 48.75
CA VAL A 196 9.12 -26.74 49.31
C VAL A 196 8.51 -25.42 49.90
N ILE A 197 7.59 -24.85 49.08
CA ILE A 197 6.33 -24.02 49.21
C ILE A 197 5.51 -24.25 50.54
N PRO A 198 4.58 -23.38 51.10
CA PRO A 198 3.48 -22.70 50.37
C PRO A 198 2.68 -21.48 50.96
N THR A 199 1.78 -20.95 50.09
CA THR A 199 0.52 -20.18 50.35
C THR A 199 0.65 -18.72 50.86
N THR A 200 -0.08 -17.67 50.44
CA THR A 200 -1.48 -17.40 50.00
C THR A 200 -1.49 -16.00 49.32
N ASN A 201 -2.09 -15.76 48.14
CA ASN A 201 -3.48 -15.42 47.74
C ASN A 201 -3.73 -13.92 47.33
N ASN A 202 -3.88 -13.71 46.00
CA ASN A 202 -4.68 -12.71 45.25
C ASN A 202 -4.27 -11.20 45.36
N ALA A 203 -4.18 -10.38 44.31
CA ALA A 203 -4.84 -10.33 42.99
C ALA A 203 -3.86 -9.93 41.86
N GLY A 204 -4.15 -10.37 40.63
CA GLY A 204 -3.17 -10.62 39.56
C GLY A 204 -2.55 -9.41 38.85
N THR A 205 -1.36 -9.63 38.30
CA THR A 205 -0.75 -8.86 37.21
C THR A 205 0.38 -9.71 36.60
N GLY A 206 0.21 -10.14 35.34
CA GLY A 206 1.24 -10.85 34.58
C GLY A 206 2.08 -9.87 33.76
N ALA A 207 3.39 -9.91 33.98
CA ALA A 207 4.41 -9.52 33.01
C ALA A 207 4.89 -10.85 32.36
N ASP A 208 5.16 -10.99 31.07
CA ASP A 208 5.77 -10.05 30.15
C ASP A 208 5.12 -10.13 28.78
N ALA A 209 4.80 -8.97 28.21
CA ALA A 209 4.90 -8.79 26.77
C ALA A 209 5.15 -7.32 26.50
N ALA A 210 6.42 -7.01 26.23
CA ALA A 210 6.80 -5.88 25.40
C ALA A 210 5.98 -5.96 24.11
N ARG A 211 4.86 -5.23 24.07
CA ARG A 211 4.12 -5.00 22.84
C ARG A 211 3.55 -3.60 22.89
N ALA A 212 4.28 -2.72 22.20
CA ALA A 212 3.81 -1.54 21.52
C ALA A 212 2.28 -1.37 21.61
N CYS A 213 1.85 -0.39 22.41
CA CYS A 213 0.47 0.06 22.45
C CYS A 213 0.05 0.42 21.03
N GLN A 214 -0.83 -0.42 20.51
CA GLN A 214 -1.63 -0.17 19.33
C GLN A 214 -2.53 1.03 19.63
N VAL A 215 -2.42 2.02 18.76
CA VAL A 215 -3.43 3.08 18.59
C VAL A 215 -4.79 2.39 18.37
N PRO A 216 -5.87 2.83 19.03
CA PRO A 216 -7.20 2.34 18.73
C PRO A 216 -7.48 2.54 17.23
N ARG A 217 -7.74 1.41 16.57
CA ARG A 217 -8.04 1.25 15.17
C ARG A 217 -9.23 2.13 14.79
N SER A 218 -8.94 3.32 14.27
CA SER A 218 -9.90 4.10 13.50
C SER A 218 -10.36 3.29 12.30
N MET A 219 -11.66 3.40 12.00
CA MET A 219 -12.37 2.81 10.87
C MET A 219 -11.60 2.95 9.54
N PRO A 220 -11.87 2.09 8.52
CA PRO A 220 -11.10 2.08 7.28
C PRO A 220 -11.35 3.37 6.49
N GLY A 221 -10.53 4.37 6.78
CA GLY A 221 -10.32 5.51 5.92
C GLY A 221 -9.59 5.01 4.68
N VAL A 222 -10.19 5.27 3.53
CA VAL A 222 -9.59 5.08 2.20
C VAL A 222 -8.13 5.50 2.26
N ASP A 223 -7.22 4.55 2.01
CA ASP A 223 -5.79 4.77 2.10
C ASP A 223 -5.38 5.82 1.06
N MET A 224 -5.01 7.01 1.52
CA MET A 224 -4.62 8.13 0.66
C MET A 224 -3.42 7.78 -0.24
N ASN A 225 -2.58 6.83 0.20
CA ASN A 225 -1.50 6.32 -0.62
C ASN A 225 -2.03 5.45 -1.77
N GLU A 226 -3.03 4.60 -1.52
CA GLU A 226 -3.69 3.81 -2.56
C GLU A 226 -4.40 4.70 -3.59
N LEU A 227 -5.02 5.78 -3.12
CA LEU A 227 -5.71 6.75 -3.99
C LEU A 227 -4.72 7.58 -4.82
N MET A 228 -3.57 7.93 -4.25
CA MET A 228 -2.48 8.61 -4.94
C MET A 228 -1.73 7.69 -5.92
N GLU A 229 -1.54 6.41 -5.57
CA GLU A 229 -0.99 5.39 -6.46
C GLU A 229 -1.90 5.15 -7.67
N ARG A 230 -3.22 5.07 -7.44
CA ARG A 230 -4.22 4.99 -8.53
C ARG A 230 -4.25 6.25 -9.39
N SER A 231 -4.10 7.43 -8.78
CA SER A 231 -4.00 8.69 -9.50
C SER A 231 -2.75 8.74 -10.38
N ASN A 232 -1.61 8.28 -9.87
CA ASN A 232 -0.36 8.21 -10.61
C ASN A 232 -0.42 7.20 -11.75
N GLN A 233 -0.98 6.00 -11.51
CA GLN A 233 -1.18 4.99 -12.57
C GLN A 233 -2.13 5.49 -13.67
N LEU A 234 -3.14 6.28 -13.31
CA LEU A 234 -4.04 6.86 -14.29
C LEU A 234 -3.39 8.00 -15.08
N ALA A 235 -2.55 8.82 -14.43
CA ALA A 235 -1.74 9.84 -15.10
C ALA A 235 -0.72 9.20 -16.07
N GLU A 236 -0.12 8.08 -15.69
CA GLU A 236 0.77 7.29 -16.56
C GLU A 236 0.03 6.79 -17.81
N ARG A 237 -1.18 6.23 -17.63
CA ARG A 237 -2.06 5.78 -18.73
C ARG A 237 -2.48 6.93 -19.64
N PHE A 238 -2.70 8.11 -19.06
CA PHE A 238 -3.05 9.31 -19.80
C PHE A 238 -1.89 9.80 -20.66
N ASN A 239 -0.68 9.82 -20.09
CA ASN A 239 0.54 10.17 -20.83
C ASN A 239 0.80 9.18 -21.97
N GLN A 240 0.61 7.88 -21.75
CA GLN A 240 0.71 6.86 -22.80
C GLN A 240 -0.33 7.04 -23.92
N LEU A 241 -1.54 7.46 -23.59
CA LEU A 241 -2.59 7.78 -24.58
C LEU A 241 -2.28 9.05 -25.35
N LEU A 242 -1.74 10.08 -24.68
CA LEU A 242 -1.33 11.33 -25.30
C LEU A 242 -0.11 11.11 -26.22
N GLU A 243 0.84 10.27 -25.80
CA GLU A 243 2.00 9.88 -26.60
C GLU A 243 1.57 9.06 -27.82
N ARG A 244 0.67 8.07 -27.67
CA ARG A 244 0.04 7.36 -28.80
C ARG A 244 -0.71 8.30 -29.74
N SER A 245 -1.42 9.30 -29.21
CA SER A 245 -2.13 10.29 -30.01
C SER A 245 -1.15 11.20 -30.77
N ASN A 246 -0.06 11.60 -30.13
CA ASN A 246 1.00 12.39 -30.75
C ASN A 246 1.77 11.57 -31.79
N GLU A 247 2.04 10.29 -31.54
CA GLU A 247 2.64 9.37 -32.52
C GLU A 247 1.75 9.21 -33.77
N ILE A 248 0.43 9.09 -33.59
CA ILE A 248 -0.54 9.02 -34.70
C ILE A 248 -0.59 10.35 -35.45
N ALA A 249 -0.56 11.47 -34.74
CA ALA A 249 -0.51 12.81 -35.33
C ALA A 249 0.83 13.09 -36.05
N GLU A 250 1.95 12.60 -35.52
CA GLU A 250 3.30 12.69 -36.10
C GLU A 250 3.47 11.80 -37.33
N GLN A 251 2.93 10.57 -37.30
CA GLN A 251 2.89 9.70 -38.48
C GLN A 251 2.08 10.30 -39.64
N HIS A 252 1.14 11.20 -39.36
CA HIS A 252 0.32 11.88 -40.37
C HIS A 252 0.76 13.30 -40.73
N SER A 253 1.68 13.90 -39.97
CA SER A 253 2.31 15.20 -40.26
C SER A 253 3.68 15.09 -40.92
N GLN A 254 4.24 13.88 -41.03
CA GLN A 254 5.27 13.58 -42.03
C GLN A 254 4.67 13.83 -43.43
N PRO A 255 5.34 14.60 -44.32
CA PRO A 255 4.68 15.25 -45.45
C PRO A 255 4.03 14.24 -46.40
N MET A 256 2.72 14.37 -46.54
CA MET A 256 1.91 13.86 -47.66
C MET A 256 2.26 14.59 -48.97
N GLU A 257 3.55 14.78 -49.27
CA GLU A 257 4.00 15.51 -50.46
C GLU A 257 4.73 14.67 -51.50
N GLN A 258 5.09 13.40 -51.28
CA GLN A 258 5.97 12.71 -52.24
C GLN A 258 5.59 11.32 -52.73
N SER A 259 4.44 10.74 -52.38
CA SER A 259 4.15 9.36 -52.88
C SER A 259 2.71 9.02 -53.25
N SER A 260 1.69 9.79 -52.87
CA SER A 260 0.30 9.56 -53.29
C SER A 260 -0.22 10.61 -54.27
N SER A 261 0.10 11.89 -54.06
CA SER A 261 -0.32 12.98 -54.97
C SER A 261 0.49 13.00 -56.28
N HIS A 262 1.82 12.80 -56.23
CA HIS A 262 2.67 12.79 -57.42
C HIS A 262 2.39 11.58 -58.33
N THR A 263 2.22 10.38 -57.75
CA THR A 263 1.86 9.16 -58.47
C THR A 263 0.45 9.20 -59.03
N PHE A 264 -0.52 9.78 -58.31
CA PHE A 264 -1.88 9.99 -58.80
C PHE A 264 -1.93 11.03 -59.93
N ALA A 265 -1.23 12.16 -59.77
CA ALA A 265 -1.11 13.19 -60.80
C ALA A 265 -0.40 12.65 -62.06
N GLU A 266 0.65 11.85 -61.92
CA GLU A 266 1.32 11.17 -63.06
C GLU A 266 0.41 10.15 -63.73
N GLN A 267 -0.39 9.38 -62.97
CA GLN A 267 -1.35 8.44 -63.54
C GLN A 267 -2.49 9.15 -64.28
N ILE A 268 -3.00 10.27 -63.74
CA ILE A 268 -3.98 11.11 -64.42
C ILE A 268 -3.40 11.73 -65.69
N ASN A 269 -2.17 12.26 -65.63
CA ASN A 269 -1.50 12.82 -66.79
C ASN A 269 -1.21 11.75 -67.86
N GLN A 270 -0.82 10.52 -67.49
CA GLN A 270 -0.69 9.41 -68.44
C GLN A 270 -2.01 9.00 -69.09
N VAL A 271 -3.12 9.05 -68.36
CA VAL A 271 -4.46 8.75 -68.88
C VAL A 271 -4.93 9.86 -69.82
N LEU A 272 -4.72 11.13 -69.47
CA LEU A 272 -4.99 12.28 -70.32
C LEU A 272 -4.14 12.29 -71.59
N GLU A 273 -2.86 11.98 -71.51
CA GLU A 273 -1.95 11.91 -72.66
C GLU A 273 -2.38 10.78 -73.63
N ARG A 274 -2.80 9.63 -73.10
CA ARG A 274 -3.35 8.52 -73.91
C ARG A 274 -4.69 8.87 -74.56
N LEU A 275 -5.53 9.67 -73.90
CA LEU A 275 -6.78 10.19 -74.46
C LEU A 275 -6.51 11.15 -75.62
N THR A 276 -5.52 12.04 -75.46
CA THR A 276 -5.09 12.97 -76.52
C THR A 276 -4.51 12.23 -77.73
N GLN A 277 -3.69 11.19 -77.50
CA GLN A 277 -3.15 10.34 -78.56
C GLN A 277 -4.23 9.54 -79.34
N LEU A 278 -5.32 9.12 -78.67
CA LEU A 278 -6.45 8.47 -79.33
C LEU A 278 -7.27 9.45 -80.19
N PHE A 279 -7.36 10.72 -79.76
CA PHE A 279 -8.05 11.78 -80.51
C PHE A 279 -7.30 12.17 -81.79
N GLU A 280 -5.96 12.18 -81.75
CA GLU A 280 -5.09 12.44 -82.91
C GLU A 280 -5.07 11.29 -83.95
N GLN A 281 -5.36 10.04 -83.55
CA GLN A 281 -5.43 8.87 -84.45
C GLN A 281 -6.76 8.74 -85.24
N SER A 282 -7.66 9.72 -85.17
CA SER A 282 -9.03 9.64 -85.72
C SER A 282 -9.15 9.70 -87.26
N HIS A 283 -8.04 9.77 -88.01
CA HIS A 283 -8.07 9.70 -89.48
C HIS A 283 -7.84 8.26 -90.00
N LEU A 284 -8.86 7.38 -89.99
CA LEU A 284 -9.13 6.24 -90.94
C LEU A 284 -10.28 5.30 -90.42
N PRO A 285 -10.82 4.33 -91.21
CA PRO A 285 -12.26 4.10 -91.46
C PRO A 285 -13.07 3.40 -90.35
N ALA A 286 -14.40 3.47 -90.51
CA ALA A 286 -15.50 3.22 -89.56
C ALA A 286 -15.49 1.93 -88.71
N ALA A 287 -14.72 0.90 -89.05
CA ALA A 287 -14.65 -0.35 -88.27
C ALA A 287 -13.61 -0.30 -87.13
N ARG A 288 -12.65 0.65 -87.14
CA ARG A 288 -11.72 0.89 -86.02
C ARG A 288 -12.28 1.85 -84.98
N THR A 289 -13.29 2.66 -85.33
CA THR A 289 -13.96 3.62 -84.44
C THR A 289 -14.70 2.93 -83.30
N ASP A 290 -15.35 1.78 -83.53
CA ASP A 290 -16.05 1.06 -82.46
C ASP A 290 -15.07 0.56 -81.38
N HIS A 291 -13.90 0.07 -81.79
CA HIS A 291 -12.84 -0.35 -80.87
C HIS A 291 -12.20 0.82 -80.12
N LEU A 292 -12.13 2.00 -80.75
CA LEU A 292 -11.64 3.24 -80.16
C LEU A 292 -12.61 3.80 -79.10
N VAL A 293 -13.91 3.72 -79.37
CA VAL A 293 -14.98 4.11 -78.44
C VAL A 293 -15.03 3.17 -77.24
N GLU A 294 -14.92 1.86 -77.45
CA GLU A 294 -14.82 0.87 -76.36
C GLU A 294 -13.64 1.17 -75.43
N ARG A 295 -12.47 1.47 -76.02
CA ARG A 295 -11.25 1.78 -75.29
C ARG A 295 -11.32 3.11 -74.56
N PHE A 296 -12.03 4.10 -75.12
CA PHE A 296 -12.31 5.38 -74.47
C PHE A 296 -13.21 5.19 -73.24
N ASN A 297 -14.28 4.40 -73.37
CA ASN A 297 -15.19 4.11 -72.27
C ASN A 297 -14.50 3.38 -71.12
N GLN A 298 -13.62 2.41 -71.42
CA GLN A 298 -12.81 1.73 -70.40
C GLN A 298 -11.83 2.65 -69.67
N LEU A 299 -11.23 3.62 -70.38
CA LEU A 299 -10.36 4.63 -69.77
C LEU A 299 -11.16 5.61 -68.89
N PHE A 300 -12.35 5.99 -69.34
CA PHE A 300 -13.24 6.89 -68.61
C PHE A 300 -13.77 6.25 -67.31
N GLU A 301 -14.16 4.97 -67.34
CA GLU A 301 -14.52 4.25 -66.11
C GLU A 301 -13.36 4.16 -65.13
N ARG A 302 -12.15 3.87 -65.61
CA ARG A 302 -10.95 3.83 -64.76
C ARG A 302 -10.64 5.18 -64.13
N PHE A 303 -10.85 6.28 -64.86
CA PHE A 303 -10.68 7.63 -64.33
C PHE A 303 -11.69 7.94 -63.21
N ASN A 304 -12.95 7.58 -63.42
CA ASN A 304 -13.98 7.76 -62.39
C ASN A 304 -13.70 6.92 -61.13
N GLN A 305 -13.26 5.67 -61.28
CA GLN A 305 -12.86 4.84 -60.14
C GLN A 305 -11.66 5.43 -59.37
N LEU A 306 -10.67 6.01 -60.07
CA LEU A 306 -9.53 6.66 -59.43
C LEU A 306 -9.96 7.93 -58.67
N ALA A 307 -10.85 8.73 -59.26
CA ALA A 307 -11.40 9.93 -58.63
C ALA A 307 -12.17 9.56 -57.35
N GLU A 308 -12.96 8.49 -57.38
CA GLU A 308 -13.76 8.03 -56.24
C GLU A 308 -12.89 7.45 -55.11
N GLN A 309 -11.82 6.74 -55.46
CA GLN A 309 -10.80 6.25 -54.50
C GLN A 309 -10.05 7.40 -53.81
N SER A 310 -9.93 8.57 -54.44
CA SER A 310 -9.26 9.74 -53.87
C SER A 310 -10.04 10.43 -52.75
N TYR A 311 -11.38 10.31 -52.71
CA TYR A 311 -12.21 10.98 -51.69
C TYR A 311 -12.35 10.17 -50.39
N GLN A 312 -12.21 8.83 -50.45
CA GLN A 312 -12.33 7.96 -49.27
C GLN A 312 -11.29 8.23 -48.15
N PRO A 313 -10.00 8.47 -48.43
CA PRO A 313 -9.01 8.76 -47.39
C PRO A 313 -9.29 10.06 -46.64
N ALA A 314 -9.78 11.09 -47.35
CA ALA A 314 -10.09 12.39 -46.76
C ALA A 314 -11.30 12.30 -45.81
N GLN A 315 -12.33 11.53 -46.16
CA GLN A 315 -13.46 11.27 -45.25
C GLN A 315 -13.03 10.49 -44.00
N ARG A 316 -12.24 9.42 -44.17
CA ARG A 316 -11.72 8.65 -43.02
C ARG A 316 -10.85 9.50 -42.09
N ALA A 317 -10.02 10.39 -42.64
CA ALA A 317 -9.21 11.30 -41.83
C ALA A 317 -10.06 12.27 -41.02
N ASN A 318 -11.17 12.76 -41.59
CA ASN A 318 -12.09 13.67 -40.89
C ASN A 318 -12.84 12.95 -39.76
N GLU A 319 -13.32 11.73 -40.01
CA GLU A 319 -13.94 10.88 -38.98
C GLU A 319 -12.97 10.56 -37.84
N LEU A 320 -11.69 10.30 -38.15
CA LEU A 320 -10.66 10.05 -37.14
C LEU A 320 -10.34 11.30 -36.31
N ALA A 321 -10.32 12.48 -36.95
CA ALA A 321 -10.09 13.75 -36.27
C ALA A 321 -11.25 14.09 -35.31
N GLU A 322 -12.50 13.85 -35.72
CA GLU A 322 -13.67 13.99 -34.83
C GLU A 322 -13.57 13.01 -33.64
N TRP A 323 -13.20 11.76 -33.90
CA TRP A 323 -13.02 10.76 -32.85
C TRP A 323 -11.90 11.13 -31.87
N SER A 324 -10.80 11.71 -32.36
CA SER A 324 -9.69 12.22 -31.54
C SER A 324 -10.13 13.39 -30.64
N ASN A 325 -10.91 14.33 -31.17
CA ASN A 325 -11.44 15.45 -30.40
C ASN A 325 -12.40 14.98 -29.29
N GLU A 326 -13.25 14.00 -29.57
CA GLU A 326 -14.15 13.36 -28.59
C GLU A 326 -13.33 12.69 -27.47
N LEU A 327 -12.24 11.99 -27.82
CA LEU A 327 -11.34 11.36 -26.87
C LEU A 327 -10.67 12.42 -25.97
N ALA A 328 -10.17 13.51 -26.55
CA ALA A 328 -9.55 14.61 -25.82
C ALA A 328 -10.54 15.29 -24.85
N ALA A 329 -11.80 15.47 -25.26
CA ALA A 329 -12.83 16.02 -24.39
C ALA A 329 -13.12 15.13 -23.18
N ARG A 330 -13.21 13.80 -23.38
CA ARG A 330 -13.39 12.84 -22.28
C ARG A 330 -12.18 12.80 -21.34
N ALA A 331 -10.98 12.91 -21.91
CA ALA A 331 -9.73 13.01 -21.17
C ALA A 331 -9.74 14.23 -20.23
N ASN A 332 -10.11 15.41 -20.73
CA ASN A 332 -10.22 16.62 -19.92
C ASN A 332 -11.28 16.48 -18.81
N GLN A 333 -12.43 15.87 -19.10
CA GLN A 333 -13.47 15.64 -18.10
C GLN A 333 -12.99 14.73 -16.96
N LEU A 334 -12.22 13.69 -17.27
CA LEU A 334 -11.61 12.81 -16.25
C LEU A 334 -10.57 13.56 -15.41
N ALA A 335 -9.75 14.41 -16.02
CA ALA A 335 -8.78 15.23 -15.30
C ALA A 335 -9.48 16.19 -14.32
N GLU A 336 -10.58 16.81 -14.73
CA GLU A 336 -11.39 17.68 -13.86
C GLU A 336 -11.97 16.91 -12.67
N GLN A 337 -12.47 15.69 -12.90
CA GLN A 337 -12.98 14.83 -11.83
C GLN A 337 -11.89 14.44 -10.83
N LEU A 338 -10.68 14.10 -11.29
CA LEU A 338 -9.54 13.79 -10.42
C LEU A 338 -9.14 14.97 -9.55
N ASN A 339 -9.11 16.18 -10.11
CA ASN A 339 -8.82 17.39 -9.35
C ASN A 339 -9.86 17.59 -8.23
N GLN A 340 -11.14 17.38 -8.51
CA GLN A 340 -12.21 17.47 -7.50
C GLN A 340 -12.06 16.39 -6.40
N TYR A 341 -11.68 15.17 -6.77
CA TYR A 341 -11.40 14.12 -5.78
C TYR A 341 -10.19 14.46 -4.90
N SER A 342 -9.13 15.01 -5.51
CA SER A 342 -7.92 15.46 -4.80
C SER A 342 -8.23 16.59 -3.81
N GLU A 343 -9.03 17.58 -4.22
CA GLU A 343 -9.40 18.68 -3.34
C GLU A 343 -10.27 18.23 -2.16
N ARG A 344 -11.24 17.33 -2.40
CA ARG A 344 -12.03 16.71 -1.30
C ARG A 344 -11.17 15.89 -0.36
N SER A 345 -10.18 15.17 -0.90
CA SER A 345 -9.22 14.39 -0.13
C SER A 345 -8.40 15.30 0.81
N ASN A 346 -7.89 16.41 0.30
CA ASN A 346 -7.15 17.38 1.11
C ASN A 346 -8.01 17.98 2.23
N GLN A 347 -9.26 18.36 1.93
CA GLN A 347 -10.19 18.88 2.94
C GLN A 347 -10.47 17.86 4.06
N LEU A 348 -10.66 16.58 3.70
CA LEU A 348 -10.83 15.49 4.68
C LEU A 348 -9.58 15.31 5.56
N SER A 349 -8.39 15.42 4.97
CA SER A 349 -7.11 15.35 5.69
C SER A 349 -6.96 16.50 6.69
N GLU A 350 -7.25 17.73 6.28
CA GLU A 350 -7.25 18.90 7.17
C GLU A 350 -8.22 18.74 8.34
N GLN A 351 -9.44 18.24 8.07
CA GLN A 351 -10.42 17.98 9.12
C GLN A 351 -9.98 16.87 10.09
N ALA A 352 -9.35 15.82 9.57
CA ALA A 352 -8.81 14.73 10.38
C ALA A 352 -7.68 15.24 11.29
N ASN A 353 -6.76 16.05 10.75
CA ASN A 353 -5.68 16.67 11.52
C ASN A 353 -6.22 17.54 12.65
N LYS A 354 -7.19 18.42 12.35
CA LYS A 354 -7.85 19.26 13.36
C LYS A 354 -8.52 18.44 14.46
N SER A 355 -9.16 17.33 14.10
CA SER A 355 -9.78 16.43 15.07
C SER A 355 -8.73 15.71 15.93
N GLY A 356 -7.60 15.33 15.34
CA GLY A 356 -6.45 14.74 16.03
C GLY A 356 -5.82 15.70 17.05
N GLU A 357 -5.63 16.96 16.69
CA GLU A 357 -5.15 18.01 17.61
C GLU A 357 -6.10 18.18 18.80
N GLN A 358 -7.41 18.30 18.54
CA GLN A 358 -8.42 18.39 19.60
C GLN A 358 -8.42 17.17 20.53
N ALA A 359 -8.27 15.97 19.98
CA ALA A 359 -8.15 14.76 20.79
C ALA A 359 -6.86 14.76 21.64
N GLY A 360 -5.75 15.23 21.07
CA GLY A 360 -4.49 15.44 21.78
C GLY A 360 -4.65 16.39 22.97
N ASP A 361 -5.33 17.53 22.77
CA ASP A 361 -5.60 18.50 23.84
C ASP A 361 -6.46 17.90 24.96
N VAL A 362 -7.51 17.16 24.61
CA VAL A 362 -8.38 16.49 25.58
C VAL A 362 -7.60 15.44 26.37
N LEU A 363 -6.79 14.61 25.70
CA LEU A 363 -5.95 13.60 26.38
C LEU A 363 -4.89 14.25 27.28
N GLY A 364 -4.29 15.36 26.84
CA GLY A 364 -3.37 16.15 27.66
C GLY A 364 -4.05 16.68 28.93
N ASN A 365 -5.28 17.20 28.82
CA ASN A 365 -6.07 17.63 29.96
C ASN A 365 -6.42 16.47 30.90
N ILE A 366 -6.80 15.31 30.37
CA ILE A 366 -7.06 14.10 31.17
C ILE A 366 -5.81 13.67 31.94
N ASN A 367 -4.65 13.62 31.28
CA ASN A 367 -3.38 13.29 31.93
C ASN A 367 -3.07 14.25 33.09
N ARG A 368 -3.24 15.56 32.90
CA ARG A 368 -3.06 16.55 33.97
C ARG A 368 -3.99 16.32 35.16
N VAL A 369 -5.26 15.98 34.92
CA VAL A 369 -6.21 15.63 35.98
C VAL A 369 -5.78 14.36 36.72
N LEU A 370 -5.35 13.32 36.00
CA LEU A 370 -4.87 12.07 36.60
C LEU A 370 -3.62 12.29 37.46
N VAL A 371 -2.68 13.11 36.99
CA VAL A 371 -1.50 13.54 37.77
C VAL A 371 -1.93 14.25 39.05
N GLY A 372 -2.89 15.18 38.97
CA GLY A 372 -3.44 15.85 40.16
C GLY A 372 -4.10 14.90 41.15
N ILE A 373 -4.84 13.89 40.67
CA ILE A 373 -5.43 12.82 41.51
C ILE A 373 -4.32 11.98 42.17
N GLN A 374 -3.26 11.66 41.43
CA GLN A 374 -2.12 10.91 41.96
C GLN A 374 -1.40 11.71 43.06
N HIS A 375 -1.10 12.98 42.83
CA HIS A 375 -0.53 13.87 43.85
C HIS A 375 -1.43 13.99 45.08
N ALA A 376 -2.75 14.08 44.88
CA ALA A 376 -3.71 14.10 45.99
C ALA A 376 -3.74 12.80 46.80
N THR A 377 -3.60 11.66 46.13
CA THR A 377 -3.50 10.36 46.78
C THR A 377 -2.23 10.27 47.62
N VAL A 378 -1.08 10.72 47.08
CA VAL A 378 0.18 10.79 47.82
C VAL A 378 0.03 11.70 49.05
N ARG A 379 -0.49 12.91 48.87
CA ARG A 379 -0.74 13.86 49.97
C ARG A 379 -1.62 13.27 51.08
N SER A 380 -2.65 12.52 50.74
CA SER A 380 -3.62 11.97 51.70
C SER A 380 -3.09 10.82 52.55
N ARG A 381 -1.90 10.28 52.25
CA ARG A 381 -1.27 9.23 53.07
C ARG A 381 -0.68 9.84 54.32
N GLN A 382 -1.05 9.28 55.47
CA GLN A 382 -0.52 9.69 56.77
C GLN A 382 0.92 9.21 56.97
N GLY A 383 1.77 10.05 57.56
CA GLY A 383 3.16 9.73 57.85
C GLY A 383 4.06 9.86 56.62
N ASN A 384 3.72 10.74 55.69
CA ASN A 384 4.58 11.03 54.54
C ASN A 384 5.96 11.51 54.99
N THR A 385 6.98 11.05 54.28
CA THR A 385 8.34 11.59 54.37
C THR A 385 8.70 12.23 53.03
N PHE A 386 9.82 12.94 52.96
CA PHE A 386 10.28 13.51 51.69
C PHE A 386 10.48 12.46 50.59
N LYS A 387 10.74 11.19 50.95
CA LYS A 387 10.85 10.07 50.00
C LYS A 387 9.57 9.83 49.22
N ALA A 388 8.41 10.21 49.76
CA ALA A 388 7.14 10.13 49.02
C ALA A 388 7.13 11.03 47.76
N ALA A 389 8.01 12.03 47.67
CA ALA A 389 8.22 12.80 46.45
C ALA A 389 8.69 11.94 45.26
N ASP A 390 9.38 10.83 45.53
CA ASP A 390 9.85 9.89 44.50
C ASP A 390 8.69 9.16 43.82
N CYS A 391 7.54 9.10 44.47
CA CYS A 391 6.31 8.54 43.91
C CYS A 391 5.52 9.54 43.05
N LEU A 392 5.85 10.83 43.06
CA LEU A 392 5.11 11.83 42.30
C LEU A 392 5.37 11.66 40.80
N ILE A 393 4.30 11.62 40.02
CA ILE A 393 4.39 11.54 38.55
C ILE A 393 4.38 12.93 37.91
N ASN A 394 5.08 13.08 36.79
CA ASN A 394 5.01 14.28 35.95
C ASN A 394 3.83 14.23 34.96
N GLU A 395 3.65 15.28 34.14
CA GLU A 395 2.59 15.34 33.11
C GLU A 395 2.68 14.21 32.05
N LYS A 396 3.83 13.55 31.91
CA LYS A 396 4.04 12.41 31.03
C LYS A 396 3.73 11.06 31.69
N GLY A 397 3.47 11.05 33.00
CA GLY A 397 3.22 9.85 33.79
C GLY A 397 4.47 9.17 34.36
N ASP A 398 5.66 9.76 34.19
CA ASP A 398 6.91 9.21 34.70
C ASP A 398 7.12 9.58 36.18
N THR A 399 7.72 8.70 36.97
CA THR A 399 8.31 9.02 38.29
C THR A 399 9.79 9.41 38.16
N LEU A 400 10.36 10.05 39.20
CA LEU A 400 11.76 10.49 39.22
C LEU A 400 12.76 9.37 38.85
N GLY A 401 12.61 8.17 39.42
CA GLY A 401 13.50 7.03 39.14
C GLY A 401 13.36 6.41 37.75
N GLN A 402 12.35 6.81 36.97
CA GLN A 402 12.08 6.26 35.63
C GLN A 402 12.39 7.26 34.51
N SER A 403 12.60 8.53 34.87
CA SER A 403 12.77 9.61 33.91
C SER A 403 14.23 9.89 33.60
N ARG A 404 14.55 9.99 32.31
CA ARG A 404 15.85 10.49 31.84
C ARG A 404 16.07 11.96 32.20
N ALA A 405 15.00 12.75 32.33
CA ALA A 405 15.10 14.17 32.68
C ALA A 405 15.59 14.40 34.12
N THR A 406 15.70 13.35 34.92
CA THR A 406 16.27 13.38 36.26
C THR A 406 17.45 12.43 36.37
N GLN A 407 17.96 11.92 35.24
CA GLN A 407 19.01 10.90 35.18
C GLN A 407 18.71 9.70 36.09
N TYR A 408 17.42 9.36 36.24
CA TYR A 408 16.93 8.31 37.15
C TYR A 408 17.23 8.55 38.64
N ALA A 409 17.65 9.76 39.01
CA ALA A 409 17.93 10.14 40.38
C ALA A 409 16.64 10.39 41.18
N THR A 410 16.62 9.87 42.40
CA THR A 410 15.55 10.05 43.39
C THR A 410 16.02 10.94 44.53
N PHE A 411 15.07 11.49 45.29
CA PHE A 411 15.38 12.21 46.53
C PHE A 411 16.02 11.31 47.58
N GLU A 412 15.62 10.03 47.63
CA GLU A 412 16.31 9.04 48.47
C GLU A 412 17.80 8.92 48.11
N TRP A 413 18.13 8.74 46.84
CA TRP A 413 19.52 8.66 46.39
C TRP A 413 20.32 9.94 46.66
N LEU A 414 19.71 11.11 46.45
CA LEU A 414 20.37 12.40 46.70
C LEU A 414 20.66 12.64 48.18
N SER A 415 19.75 12.22 49.06
CA SER A 415 19.95 12.31 50.51
C SER A 415 21.20 11.53 50.94
N ASP A 416 21.40 10.33 50.41
CA ASP A 416 22.54 9.49 50.75
C ASP A 416 23.88 10.07 50.25
N GLN A 417 23.87 10.73 49.09
CA GLN A 417 25.07 11.34 48.48
C GLN A 417 25.50 12.65 49.15
N LEU A 418 24.54 13.55 49.45
CA LEU A 418 24.85 14.92 49.91
C LEU A 418 25.21 15.02 51.40
N THR A 419 24.97 13.96 52.17
CA THR A 419 25.39 13.87 53.58
C THR A 419 26.94 13.85 53.72
N GLN A 420 27.69 13.70 52.61
CA GLN A 420 29.15 13.63 52.59
C GLN A 420 29.87 14.95 52.24
N ASP A 421 29.18 15.96 51.69
CA ASP A 421 29.85 17.11 51.01
C ASP A 421 29.74 18.48 51.73
N GLY A 422 29.12 18.57 52.91
CA GLY A 422 29.26 19.71 53.85
C GLY A 422 28.90 21.12 53.35
N ARG A 423 28.23 21.27 52.19
CA ARG A 423 27.98 22.57 51.54
C ARG A 423 26.62 23.16 51.98
N LEU A 424 26.66 24.27 52.70
CA LEU A 424 25.51 24.89 53.41
C LEU A 424 24.50 25.62 52.52
N ASP A 425 24.81 25.90 51.25
CA ASP A 425 23.95 26.73 50.37
C ASP A 425 22.92 25.92 49.55
N CYS A 426 22.69 24.66 49.89
CA CYS A 426 21.86 23.71 49.11
C CYS A 426 20.52 23.36 49.78
N GLU A 427 20.12 24.09 50.82
CA GLU A 427 18.91 23.79 51.59
C GLU A 427 17.62 24.05 50.78
N LEU A 428 16.69 23.11 50.88
CA LEU A 428 15.34 23.16 50.36
C LEU A 428 14.36 22.86 51.51
N PRO A 429 13.84 23.89 52.21
CA PRO A 429 12.89 23.69 53.30
C PRO A 429 11.52 23.34 52.74
N ILE A 430 10.98 22.19 53.12
CA ILE A 430 9.64 21.72 52.76
C ILE A 430 8.78 21.52 54.01
N MET A 431 7.48 21.62 53.85
CA MET A 431 6.49 21.38 54.91
C MET A 431 5.73 20.10 54.57
N ILE A 432 5.71 19.15 55.50
CA ILE A 432 4.94 17.89 55.38
C ILE A 432 4.09 17.77 56.63
N GLU A 433 2.77 17.67 56.47
CA GLU A 433 1.80 17.62 57.59
C GLU A 433 2.00 18.75 58.63
N GLY A 434 2.44 19.93 58.18
CA GLY A 434 2.73 21.09 59.05
C GLY A 434 4.07 21.03 59.80
N LEU A 435 4.90 19.99 59.59
CA LEU A 435 6.24 19.88 60.16
C LEU A 435 7.33 20.28 59.15
N PRO A 436 8.30 21.13 59.55
CA PRO A 436 9.40 21.53 58.69
C PRO A 436 10.41 20.39 58.49
N HIS A 437 10.77 20.14 57.24
CA HIS A 437 11.82 19.22 56.83
C HIS A 437 12.78 19.94 55.89
N THR A 438 14.09 19.66 55.99
CA THR A 438 15.10 20.29 55.11
C THR A 438 15.73 19.23 54.22
N LEU A 439 15.61 19.42 52.91
CA LEU A 439 16.32 18.62 51.91
C LEU A 439 17.57 19.34 51.42
N GLN A 440 18.58 18.59 51.00
CA GLN A 440 19.76 19.12 50.34
C GLN A 440 19.67 18.83 48.84
N ILE A 441 19.72 19.86 48.00
CA ILE A 441 19.70 19.73 46.54
C ILE A 441 20.65 20.79 45.99
N ASN A 442 21.61 20.42 45.14
CA ASN A 442 22.46 21.41 44.47
C ASN A 442 21.73 22.09 43.30
N ASP A 443 22.29 23.20 42.80
CA ASP A 443 21.66 23.99 41.72
C ASP A 443 21.49 23.21 40.41
N THR A 444 22.37 22.25 40.13
CA THR A 444 22.27 21.38 38.96
C THR A 444 21.02 20.49 39.03
N TRP A 445 20.83 19.78 40.15
CA TRP A 445 19.67 18.91 40.37
C TRP A 445 18.37 19.70 40.53
N LEU A 446 18.45 20.90 41.10
CA LEU A 446 17.31 21.79 41.24
C LEU A 446 16.67 22.10 39.88
N GLY A 447 17.48 22.39 38.86
CA GLY A 447 16.97 22.65 37.52
C GLY A 447 16.39 21.42 36.82
N GLU A 448 16.99 20.24 37.01
CA GLU A 448 16.46 18.95 36.52
C GLU A 448 15.08 18.65 37.13
N PHE A 449 14.90 18.84 38.44
CA PHE A 449 13.61 18.58 39.11
C PHE A 449 12.54 19.61 38.78
N LEU A 450 12.88 20.90 38.68
CA LEU A 450 11.95 21.92 38.22
C LEU A 450 11.41 21.58 36.82
N ARG A 451 12.29 21.17 35.92
CA ARG A 451 11.92 20.74 34.57
C ARG A 451 11.05 19.48 34.60
N PHE A 452 11.42 18.49 35.41
CA PHE A 452 10.68 17.24 35.52
C PHE A 452 9.23 17.47 35.96
N PHE A 453 9.01 18.29 36.99
CA PHE A 453 7.68 18.60 37.48
C PHE A 453 6.95 19.68 36.66
N GLY A 454 7.62 20.30 35.68
CA GLY A 454 7.04 21.35 34.85
C GLY A 454 6.75 22.64 35.62
N VAL A 455 7.49 22.92 36.69
CA VAL A 455 7.30 24.10 37.55
C VAL A 455 8.49 25.03 37.48
N GLY A 456 8.28 26.33 37.68
CA GLY A 456 9.38 27.29 37.78
C GLY A 456 10.13 27.55 36.46
N ASN A 457 9.48 27.37 35.31
CA ASN A 457 10.07 27.63 33.98
C ASN A 457 10.68 29.03 33.84
N GLN A 458 10.19 30.02 34.59
CA GLN A 458 10.75 31.37 34.65
C GLN A 458 12.20 31.41 35.18
N CYS A 459 12.60 30.44 35.99
CA CYS A 459 13.94 30.34 36.58
C CYS A 459 14.94 29.57 35.69
N LEU A 460 14.47 28.89 34.64
CA LEU A 460 15.31 28.16 33.69
C LEU A 460 15.71 29.06 32.51
N GLU A 461 16.91 28.87 31.97
CA GLU A 461 17.44 29.66 30.83
C GLU A 461 16.54 29.56 29.58
N SER A 462 15.96 28.39 29.32
CA SER A 462 15.02 28.12 28.23
C SER A 462 14.07 26.98 28.61
N GLY A 463 12.96 26.82 27.88
CA GLY A 463 11.98 25.75 28.16
C GLY A 463 12.52 24.32 28.00
N THR A 464 13.70 24.15 27.40
CA THR A 464 14.38 22.85 27.22
C THR A 464 15.66 22.72 28.04
N SER A 465 16.12 23.79 28.69
CA SER A 465 17.32 23.82 29.51
C SER A 465 17.02 23.39 30.94
N THR A 466 18.00 22.74 31.57
CA THR A 466 17.99 22.41 33.00
C THR A 466 18.89 23.35 33.79
N LYS A 467 19.53 24.32 33.10
CA LYS A 467 20.34 25.35 33.74
C LYS A 467 19.46 26.47 34.28
N LEU A 468 19.77 26.90 35.48
CA LEU A 468 19.15 28.03 36.14
C LEU A 468 19.72 29.33 35.58
N LYS A 469 18.87 30.34 35.46
CA LYS A 469 19.32 31.71 35.18
C LYS A 469 20.17 32.23 36.34
N ASP A 470 21.16 33.05 36.02
CA ASP A 470 22.00 33.70 37.02
C ASP A 470 21.15 34.43 38.08
N GLY A 471 21.48 34.20 39.35
CA GLY A 471 20.79 34.77 40.52
C GLY A 471 19.40 34.20 40.81
N HIS A 472 18.87 33.25 40.03
CA HIS A 472 17.51 32.72 40.21
C HIS A 472 17.44 31.46 41.09
N ALA A 473 18.58 30.92 41.53
CA ALA A 473 18.64 29.69 42.35
C ALA A 473 17.77 29.76 43.61
N ARG A 474 17.77 30.89 44.33
CA ARG A 474 16.93 31.06 45.52
C ARG A 474 15.44 31.01 45.21
N SER A 475 15.01 31.68 44.13
CA SER A 475 13.61 31.67 43.68
C SER A 475 13.18 30.28 43.20
N ALA A 476 14.06 29.60 42.48
CA ALA A 476 13.88 28.22 42.02
C ALA A 476 13.65 27.25 43.21
N ARG A 477 14.46 27.37 44.27
CA ARG A 477 14.29 26.59 45.52
C ARG A 477 12.94 26.84 46.16
N ILE A 478 12.52 28.10 46.29
CA ILE A 478 11.21 28.44 46.88
C ILE A 478 10.06 27.82 46.06
N ILE A 479 10.15 27.87 44.73
CA ILE A 479 9.11 27.31 43.86
C ILE A 479 9.02 25.79 44.02
N LEU A 480 10.15 25.08 43.95
CA LEU A 480 10.18 23.63 44.11
C LEU A 480 9.74 23.21 45.52
N ALA A 481 10.23 23.90 46.55
CA ALA A 481 9.86 23.67 47.94
C ALA A 481 8.35 23.79 48.15
N ARG A 482 7.75 24.88 47.66
CA ARG A 482 6.31 25.11 47.76
C ARG A 482 5.52 24.05 47.02
N TYR A 483 5.98 23.65 45.83
CA TYR A 483 5.36 22.59 45.05
C TYR A 483 5.38 21.24 45.78
N LEU A 484 6.55 20.80 46.26
CA LEU A 484 6.68 19.54 47.01
C LEU A 484 5.88 19.57 48.30
N SER A 485 5.95 20.67 49.06
CA SER A 485 5.14 20.83 50.27
C SER A 485 3.65 20.70 49.97
N SER A 486 3.20 21.30 48.86
CA SER A 486 1.80 21.18 48.44
C SER A 486 1.42 19.78 47.99
N CYS A 487 2.36 18.90 47.63
CA CYS A 487 2.08 17.54 47.17
C CYS A 487 2.18 16.49 48.29
N LEU A 488 2.92 16.79 49.36
CA LEU A 488 3.23 15.83 50.42
C LEU A 488 2.51 16.11 51.74
N GLY A 489 2.04 17.34 51.97
CA GLY A 489 1.46 17.79 53.25
C GLY A 489 0.12 18.48 53.16
#